data_AF-A0A4R3LRS2-F1
#
_entry.id   AF-A0A4R3LRS2-F1
#
_cell.length_a   1.000
_cell.length_b   1.000
_cell.length_c   1.000
_cell.angle_alpha   90.00
_cell.angle_beta   90.00
_cell.angle_gamma   90.00
#
_symmetry.space_group_name_H-M   'P 1'
#
loop_
_entity.id
_entity.type
_entity.pdbx_description
1 polymer ?
#
loop_
_entity_poly.entity_id
_entity_poly.type
_entity_poly.pdbx_seq_one_letter_code
_entity_poly.pdbx_strand_id
1 'polypeptide(L)'
;MVWNWTQHGWPHFAFDPVALEPLERRFLLLTGEVIGAVRHVSDGERDLLRIELLSDEAVKTSAIEGETLDRLSVQSSLRRQLGLDTDNRNVKPKERGIAEMMVDLYRSWADPLDADTL
;
A
#
# COMPACT_ATOMS: atom_id res chain seq x y z
N MET A 1 -2.76 27.07 4.19
CA MET A 1 -1.68 26.19 3.67
C MET A 1 -1.13 26.81 2.41
N VAL A 2 0.19 26.86 2.26
CA VAL A 2 0.86 27.25 1.02
C VAL A 2 0.95 25.99 0.17
N TRP A 3 0.43 26.02 -1.06
CA TRP A 3 0.52 24.88 -1.95
C TRP A 3 1.97 24.71 -2.45
N ASN A 4 2.45 23.49 -2.63
CA ASN A 4 3.83 23.26 -3.09
C ASN A 4 4.15 23.99 -4.40
N TRP A 5 3.21 24.04 -5.34
CA TRP A 5 3.38 24.76 -6.62
C TRP A 5 3.46 26.29 -6.49
N THR A 6 3.08 26.85 -5.33
CA THR A 6 3.21 28.29 -5.04
C THR A 6 4.55 28.66 -4.40
N GLN A 7 5.40 27.68 -4.09
CA GLN A 7 6.71 27.94 -3.49
C GLN A 7 7.72 28.41 -4.54
N HIS A 8 8.55 29.38 -4.16
CA HIS A 8 9.65 29.84 -4.98
C HIS A 8 10.66 28.71 -5.18
N GLY A 9 10.93 28.35 -6.44
CA GLY A 9 11.83 27.25 -6.78
C GLY A 9 11.11 25.99 -7.26
N TRP A 10 9.78 25.91 -7.23
CA TRP A 10 9.06 24.82 -7.91
C TRP A 10 9.45 24.73 -9.40
N PRO A 11 9.72 23.52 -9.96
CA PRO A 11 9.63 22.19 -9.35
C PRO A 11 10.93 21.71 -8.66
N HIS A 12 11.96 22.55 -8.60
CA HIS A 12 13.25 22.26 -7.96
C HIS A 12 13.16 22.37 -6.45
N PHE A 13 12.69 21.30 -5.81
CA PHE A 13 12.64 21.21 -4.36
C PHE A 13 14.04 21.34 -3.75
N ALA A 14 14.14 22.21 -2.75
CA ALA A 14 15.29 22.29 -1.85
C ALA A 14 14.84 21.84 -0.45
N PHE A 15 15.71 21.11 0.25
CA PHE A 15 15.47 20.66 1.61
C PHE A 15 16.72 20.90 2.46
N ASP A 16 16.54 20.98 3.78
CA ASP A 16 17.64 21.05 4.73
C ASP A 16 18.08 19.62 5.13
N PRO A 17 19.26 19.15 4.70
CA PRO A 17 19.73 17.81 5.03
C PRO A 17 19.98 17.64 6.53
N VAL A 18 20.36 18.70 7.26
CA VAL A 18 20.62 18.64 8.70
C VAL A 18 19.32 18.41 9.48
N ALA A 19 18.22 18.99 8.99
CA ALA A 19 16.89 18.75 9.57
C ALA A 19 16.36 17.33 9.31
N LEU A 20 16.74 16.70 8.18
CA LEU A 20 16.30 15.35 7.82
C LEU A 20 17.13 14.24 8.47
N GLU A 21 18.42 14.46 8.70
CA GLU A 21 19.36 13.43 9.19
C GLU A 21 18.81 12.62 10.40
N PRO A 22 18.21 13.24 11.46
CA PRO A 22 17.69 12.47 12.58
C PRO A 22 16.46 11.61 12.20
N LEU A 23 15.64 12.08 11.27
CA LEU A 23 14.46 11.37 10.77
C LEU A 23 14.86 10.19 9.90
N GLU A 24 15.82 10.40 8.99
CA GLU A 24 16.38 9.34 8.15
C GLU A 24 17.06 8.26 8.98
N ARG A 25 17.88 8.64 9.97
CA ARG A 25 18.50 7.69 10.90
C ARG A 25 17.45 6.84 11.61
N ARG A 26 16.38 7.47 12.12
CA ARG A 26 15.28 6.76 12.77
C ARG A 26 14.55 5.83 11.81
N PHE A 27 14.27 6.29 10.60
CA PHE A 27 13.64 5.49 9.56
C PHE A 27 14.47 4.24 9.26
N LEU A 28 15.77 4.40 9.00
CA LEU A 28 16.68 3.29 8.69
C LEU A 28 16.74 2.24 9.81
N LEU A 29 16.81 2.68 11.08
CA LEU A 29 16.82 1.77 12.22
C LEU A 29 15.52 0.96 12.30
N LEU A 30 14.36 1.64 12.22
CA LEU A 30 13.06 0.98 12.27
C LEU A 30 12.83 0.04 11.08
N THR A 31 13.25 0.42 9.87
CA THR A 31 13.19 -0.45 8.70
C THR A 31 14.08 -1.68 8.87
N GLY A 32 15.27 -1.53 9.47
CA GLY A 32 16.14 -2.64 9.81
C GLY A 32 15.48 -3.63 10.78
N GLU A 33 14.82 -3.12 11.82
CA GLU A 33 14.04 -3.94 12.76
C GLU A 33 12.91 -4.70 12.07
N VAL A 34 12.14 -4.03 11.20
CA VAL A 34 11.05 -4.65 10.44
C VAL A 34 11.57 -5.74 9.50
N ILE A 35 12.63 -5.47 8.74
CA ILE A 35 13.26 -6.47 7.87
C ILE A 35 13.75 -7.67 8.69
N GLY A 36 14.36 -7.41 9.85
CA GLY A 36 14.79 -8.46 10.79
C GLY A 36 13.63 -9.33 11.25
N ALA A 37 12.52 -8.72 11.67
CA ALA A 37 11.33 -9.43 12.12
C ALA A 37 10.70 -10.27 11.01
N VAL A 38 10.54 -9.71 9.79
CA VAL A 38 9.91 -10.39 8.64
C VAL A 38 10.69 -11.64 8.20
N ARG A 39 12.01 -11.70 8.44
CA ARG A 39 12.81 -12.91 8.15
C ARG A 39 12.40 -14.13 8.96
N HIS A 40 11.74 -13.94 10.11
CA HIS A 40 11.26 -15.03 10.98
C HIS A 40 9.79 -15.39 10.73
N VAL A 41 9.11 -14.70 9.83
CA VAL A 41 7.71 -14.96 9.45
C VAL A 41 7.69 -16.11 8.44
N SER A 42 6.94 -17.17 8.76
CA SER A 42 6.72 -18.32 7.87
C SER A 42 5.88 -17.94 6.65
N ASP A 43 5.90 -18.76 5.60
CA ASP A 43 5.18 -18.42 4.37
C ASP A 43 3.66 -18.28 4.56
N GLY A 44 3.05 -19.12 5.42
CA GLY A 44 1.62 -18.98 5.75
C GLY A 44 1.30 -17.69 6.52
N GLU A 45 2.20 -17.27 7.43
CA GLU A 45 2.06 -15.99 8.14
C GLU A 45 2.29 -14.79 7.21
N ARG A 46 3.16 -14.94 6.19
CA ARG A 46 3.39 -13.91 5.17
C ARG A 46 2.14 -13.65 4.34
N ASP A 47 1.41 -14.70 3.97
CA ASP A 47 0.17 -14.55 3.22
C ASP A 47 -0.91 -13.86 4.06
N LEU A 48 -1.03 -14.21 5.34
CA LEU A 48 -1.93 -13.49 6.27
C LEU A 48 -1.55 -12.01 6.39
N LEU A 49 -0.26 -11.72 6.60
CA LEU A 49 0.24 -10.35 6.71
C LEU A 49 -0.01 -9.56 5.41
N ARG A 50 0.22 -10.18 4.25
CA ARG A 50 -0.05 -9.57 2.94
C ARG A 50 -1.52 -9.18 2.80
N ILE A 51 -2.45 -10.09 3.15
CA ILE A 51 -3.89 -9.82 3.10
C ILE A 51 -4.25 -8.67 4.04
N GLU A 52 -3.74 -8.65 5.26
CA GLU A 52 -4.03 -7.58 6.22
C GLU A 52 -3.52 -6.21 5.74
N LEU A 53 -2.27 -6.15 5.26
CA LEU A 53 -1.67 -4.90 4.77
C LEU A 53 -2.41 -4.35 3.55
N LEU A 54 -2.66 -5.19 2.54
CA LEU A 54 -3.37 -4.76 1.33
C LEU A 54 -4.82 -4.37 1.63
N SER A 55 -5.48 -5.05 2.59
CA SER A 55 -6.85 -4.69 2.99
C SER A 55 -6.91 -3.35 3.71
N ASP A 56 -5.96 -3.10 4.60
CA ASP A 56 -5.87 -1.84 5.34
C ASP A 56 -5.61 -0.67 4.40
N GLU A 57 -4.67 -0.84 3.46
CA GLU A 57 -4.36 0.16 2.46
C GLU A 57 -5.56 0.41 1.52
N ALA A 58 -6.25 -0.64 1.06
CA ALA A 58 -7.43 -0.51 0.20
C ALA A 58 -8.54 0.31 0.87
N VAL A 59 -8.81 0.04 2.15
CA VAL A 59 -9.83 0.77 2.91
C VAL A 59 -9.41 2.22 3.15
N LYS A 60 -8.15 2.47 3.48
CA LYS A 60 -7.64 3.81 3.76
C LYS A 60 -7.60 4.68 2.51
N THR A 61 -7.06 4.18 1.40
CA THR A 61 -7.00 4.94 0.15
C THR A 61 -8.39 5.23 -0.40
N SER A 62 -9.32 4.28 -0.34
CA SER A 62 -10.72 4.54 -0.72
C SER A 62 -11.39 5.58 0.18
N ALA A 63 -11.06 5.61 1.49
CA ALA A 63 -11.60 6.61 2.40
C ALA A 63 -11.14 8.04 2.07
N ILE A 64 -9.95 8.22 1.48
CA ILE A 64 -9.48 9.52 0.97
C ILE A 64 -10.42 10.03 -0.12
N GLU A 65 -10.91 9.13 -0.97
CA GLU A 65 -11.88 9.41 -2.05
C GLU A 65 -13.35 9.48 -1.56
N GLY A 66 -13.58 9.39 -0.24
CA GLY A 66 -14.92 9.39 0.35
C GLY A 66 -15.67 8.06 0.22
N GLU A 67 -14.99 6.99 -0.21
CA GLU A 67 -15.57 5.67 -0.33
C GLU A 67 -15.40 4.85 0.96
N THR A 68 -16.50 4.34 1.50
CA THR A 68 -16.47 3.35 2.59
C THR A 68 -16.61 1.95 2.04
N LEU A 69 -15.59 1.12 2.25
CA LEU A 69 -15.54 -0.28 1.81
C LEU A 69 -15.81 -1.25 2.96
N ASP A 70 -16.46 -2.37 2.67
CA ASP A 70 -16.53 -3.48 3.61
C ASP A 70 -15.20 -4.23 3.66
N ARG A 71 -14.46 -4.09 4.77
CA ARG A 71 -13.12 -4.69 4.95
C ARG A 71 -13.13 -6.20 4.73
N LEU A 72 -14.17 -6.88 5.16
CA LEU A 72 -14.30 -8.32 4.95
C LEU A 72 -14.40 -8.62 3.45
N SER A 73 -15.29 -7.96 2.71
CA SER A 73 -15.42 -8.13 1.27
C SER A 73 -14.12 -7.85 0.51
N VAL A 74 -13.35 -6.84 0.93
CA VAL A 74 -12.00 -6.57 0.40
C VAL A 74 -11.06 -7.75 0.67
N GLN A 75 -10.98 -8.24 1.91
CA GLN A 75 -10.15 -9.40 2.26
C GLN A 75 -10.49 -10.66 1.44
N SER A 76 -11.78 -10.96 1.26
CA SER A 76 -12.21 -12.13 0.48
C SER A 76 -11.79 -12.00 -0.99
N SER A 77 -11.88 -10.79 -1.54
CA SER A 77 -11.46 -10.49 -2.91
C SER A 77 -9.95 -10.58 -3.08
N LEU A 78 -9.17 -10.04 -2.14
CA LEU A 78 -7.71 -10.14 -2.13
C LEU A 78 -7.24 -11.60 -2.03
N ARG A 79 -7.84 -12.40 -1.13
CA ARG A 79 -7.55 -13.83 -1.02
C ARG A 79 -7.80 -14.55 -2.35
N ARG A 80 -8.93 -14.26 -3.00
CA ARG A 80 -9.28 -14.81 -4.33
C ARG A 80 -8.25 -14.45 -5.40
N GLN A 81 -7.85 -13.18 -5.48
CA GLN A 81 -6.88 -12.69 -6.46
C GLN A 81 -5.46 -13.26 -6.25
N LEU A 82 -5.13 -13.64 -5.02
CA LEU A 82 -3.86 -14.27 -4.65
C LEU A 82 -3.92 -15.80 -4.67
N GLY A 83 -5.04 -16.41 -5.07
CA GLY A 83 -5.19 -17.87 -5.12
C GLY A 83 -5.28 -18.54 -3.74
N LEU A 84 -5.64 -17.79 -2.70
CA LEU A 84 -5.83 -18.28 -1.34
C LEU A 84 -7.29 -18.72 -1.11
N ASP A 85 -7.48 -19.62 -0.16
CA ASP A 85 -8.82 -20.08 0.22
C ASP A 85 -9.67 -18.93 0.77
N THR A 86 -10.93 -18.89 0.38
CA THR A 86 -11.85 -17.80 0.70
C THR A 86 -13.29 -18.27 0.64
N ASP A 87 -14.17 -17.59 1.37
CA ASP A 87 -15.58 -17.93 1.33
C ASP A 87 -16.27 -17.47 0.04
N ASN A 88 -17.46 -18.01 -0.20
CA ASN A 88 -18.25 -17.70 -1.39
C ASN A 88 -19.19 -16.50 -1.17
N ARG A 89 -18.67 -15.41 -0.57
CA ARG A 89 -19.48 -14.22 -0.28
C ARG A 89 -19.80 -13.43 -1.54
N ASN A 90 -20.96 -12.77 -1.54
CA ASN A 90 -21.36 -11.85 -2.60
C ASN A 90 -20.66 -10.50 -2.40
N VAL A 91 -19.53 -10.30 -3.09
CA VAL A 91 -18.74 -9.07 -3.04
C VAL A 91 -19.30 -8.06 -4.06
N LYS A 92 -19.53 -6.83 -3.61
CA LYS A 92 -19.90 -5.70 -4.47
C LYS A 92 -18.76 -5.34 -5.45
N PRO A 93 -19.06 -4.72 -6.61
CA PRO A 93 -18.05 -4.42 -7.63
C PRO A 93 -16.87 -3.56 -7.13
N LYS A 94 -17.11 -2.58 -6.25
CA LYS A 94 -16.07 -1.66 -5.78
C LYS A 94 -15.01 -2.35 -4.90
N GLU A 95 -15.42 -3.23 -3.97
CA GLU A 95 -14.48 -4.01 -3.15
C GLU A 95 -13.71 -5.05 -3.97
N ARG A 96 -14.30 -5.52 -5.08
CA ARG A 96 -13.59 -6.39 -6.02
C ARG A 96 -12.56 -5.60 -6.84
N GLY A 97 -12.95 -4.45 -7.39
CA GLY A 97 -12.10 -3.61 -8.23
C GLY A 97 -10.89 -3.08 -7.48
N ILE A 98 -11.07 -2.58 -6.25
CA ILE A 98 -9.94 -2.14 -5.42
C ILE A 98 -9.01 -3.31 -5.08
N ALA A 99 -9.54 -4.51 -4.82
CA ALA A 99 -8.70 -5.67 -4.53
C ALA A 99 -7.89 -6.11 -5.75
N GLU A 100 -8.46 -6.05 -6.95
CA GLU A 100 -7.77 -6.27 -8.22
C GLU A 100 -6.61 -5.27 -8.38
N MET A 101 -6.89 -3.98 -8.24
CA MET A 101 -5.89 -2.92 -8.33
C MET A 101 -4.76 -3.11 -7.29
N MET A 102 -5.10 -3.44 -6.05
CA MET A 102 -4.10 -3.62 -4.98
C MET A 102 -3.20 -4.82 -5.19
N VAL A 103 -3.73 -5.92 -5.76
CA VAL A 103 -2.91 -7.09 -6.11
C VAL A 103 -2.04 -6.81 -7.32
N ASP A 104 -2.54 -6.06 -8.30
CA ASP A 104 -1.75 -5.60 -9.44
C ASP A 104 -0.56 -4.76 -8.96
N LEU A 105 -0.83 -3.66 -8.23
CA LEU A 105 0.20 -2.80 -7.63
C LEU A 105 1.23 -3.59 -6.81
N TYR A 106 0.77 -4.55 -6.01
CA TYR A 106 1.67 -5.38 -5.20
C TYR A 106 2.62 -6.23 -6.06
N ARG A 107 2.18 -6.67 -7.25
CA ARG A 107 2.97 -7.52 -8.16
C ARG A 107 3.87 -6.70 -9.09
N SER A 108 3.40 -5.55 -9.55
CA SER A 108 4.03 -4.75 -10.61
C SER A 108 4.72 -3.47 -10.13
N TRP A 109 4.81 -3.21 -8.82
CA TRP A 109 5.41 -1.97 -8.28
C TRP A 109 6.82 -1.65 -8.79
N ALA A 110 7.58 -2.67 -9.19
CA ALA A 110 8.96 -2.53 -9.68
C ALA A 110 9.04 -2.40 -11.21
N ASP A 111 7.92 -2.59 -11.91
CA ASP A 111 7.87 -2.49 -13.35
C ASP A 111 7.94 -1.01 -13.79
N PRO A 112 8.56 -0.70 -14.95
CA PRO A 112 8.56 0.64 -15.48
C PRO A 112 7.14 1.13 -15.79
N LEU A 113 6.86 2.39 -15.47
CA LEU A 113 5.61 3.03 -15.87
C LEU A 113 5.54 3.17 -17.41
N ASP A 114 4.39 2.84 -17.97
CA ASP A 114 4.05 2.98 -19.40
C ASP A 114 2.72 3.73 -19.58
N ALA A 115 2.28 3.92 -20.82
CA ALA A 115 1.08 4.70 -21.12
C ALA A 115 -0.22 4.07 -20.60
N ASP A 116 -0.23 2.76 -20.32
CA ASP A 116 -1.39 2.06 -19.78
C ASP A 116 -1.40 2.07 -18.23
N THR A 117 -0.25 2.33 -17.61
CA THR A 117 -0.03 2.37 -16.15
C THR A 117 0.28 3.78 -15.60
N LEU A 118 0.17 4.82 -16.45
CA LEU A 118 0.32 6.25 -16.13
C LEU A 118 -1.01 6.98 -15.96
#